data_AF-A0A970IBL0-F1
#
_entry.id   AF-A0A970IBL0-F1
#
_cell.length_a   1.000
_cell.length_b   1.000
_cell.length_c   1.000
_cell.angle_alpha   90.00
_cell.angle_beta   90.00
_cell.angle_gamma   90.00
#
_symmetry.space_group_name_H-M   'P 1'
#
loop_
_entity.id
_entity.type
_entity.pdbx_description
1 polymer ?
#
loop_
_entity_poly.entity_id
_entity_poly.type
_entity_poly.pdbx_seq_one_letter_code
_entity_poly.pdbx_strand_id
1 'polypeptide(L)'
;MKRDEFSGFFGVLVATVGSAVGLGNLWRFPYLVGQNGGAAFILVYLAFVLIICLPIAVSEFIIGRRTRANTVKAFQILAPRTPWSAIGVVGVIAAFSILAFYTVVGGWTMDYLFRSIIHLFSKPDISSLESQFTTMVTSPVRPIVWTVVFVLFSAFIVMCGIKKGIEKYSRIMMPFLFLMVVILMVRSLTLPGAEKGIAFLVKPDFSKINTSVILAALGQAFFSLSLGMGCLITYG
;
A
#
# COMPACT_ATOMS: atom_id res chain seq x y z
N MET A 1 3.95 -30.47 7.48
CA MET A 1 3.11 -29.33 7.89
C MET A 1 1.93 -29.22 6.94
N LYS A 2 0.69 -29.11 7.45
CA LYS A 2 -0.50 -28.83 6.64
C LYS A 2 -0.49 -27.36 6.25
N ARG A 3 -0.73 -27.02 4.97
CA ARG A 3 -0.79 -25.63 4.49
C ARG A 3 -1.91 -24.89 5.22
N ASP A 4 -1.61 -23.69 5.71
CA ASP A 4 -2.62 -22.81 6.31
C ASP A 4 -3.51 -22.22 5.19
N GLU A 5 -4.79 -22.03 5.48
CA GLU A 5 -5.78 -21.58 4.49
C GLU A 5 -6.62 -20.46 5.10
N PHE A 6 -7.25 -19.62 4.30
CA PHE A 6 -8.23 -18.65 4.82
C PHE A 6 -9.48 -19.35 5.36
N SER A 7 -10.18 -18.72 6.31
CA SER A 7 -11.41 -19.30 6.88
C SER A 7 -12.58 -19.36 5.88
N GLY A 8 -12.55 -18.55 4.82
CA GLY A 8 -13.54 -18.51 3.74
C GLY A 8 -13.34 -17.32 2.80
N PHE A 9 -14.30 -17.09 1.90
CA PHE A 9 -14.27 -16.00 0.92
C PHE A 9 -14.02 -14.63 1.54
N PHE A 10 -14.72 -14.32 2.65
CA PHE A 10 -14.56 -13.05 3.34
C PHE A 10 -13.14 -12.86 3.90
N GLY A 11 -12.48 -13.94 4.35
CA GLY A 11 -11.10 -13.90 4.80
C GLY A 11 -10.13 -13.53 3.69
N VAL A 12 -10.30 -14.15 2.51
CA VAL A 12 -9.52 -13.83 1.31
C VAL A 12 -9.78 -12.38 0.89
N LEU A 13 -11.04 -11.97 0.79
CA LEU A 13 -11.42 -10.61 0.37
C LEU A 13 -10.77 -9.56 1.27
N VAL A 14 -10.93 -9.67 2.58
CA VAL A 14 -10.43 -8.64 3.50
C VAL A 14 -8.90 -8.63 3.55
N ALA A 15 -8.24 -9.79 3.44
CA ALA A 15 -6.78 -9.84 3.33
C ALA A 15 -6.27 -9.21 2.03
N THR A 16 -6.92 -9.49 0.90
CA THR A 16 -6.58 -8.87 -0.40
C THR A 16 -6.80 -7.37 -0.39
N VAL A 17 -7.94 -6.90 0.12
CA VAL A 17 -8.21 -5.46 0.26
C VAL A 17 -7.20 -4.83 1.23
N GLY A 18 -6.84 -5.52 2.33
CA GLY A 18 -5.81 -5.07 3.25
C GLY A 18 -4.40 -5.02 2.65
N SER A 19 -4.08 -5.91 1.70
CA SER A 19 -2.82 -5.83 0.93
C SER A 19 -2.81 -4.63 -0.01
N ALA A 20 -3.94 -4.34 -0.65
CA ALA A 20 -4.07 -3.24 -1.61
C ALA A 20 -4.13 -1.87 -0.91
N VAL A 21 -4.82 -1.77 0.23
CA VAL A 21 -5.01 -0.51 0.96
C VAL A 21 -3.90 -0.33 1.99
N GLY A 22 -2.98 0.60 1.73
CA GLY A 22 -1.88 0.88 2.64
C GLY A 22 -1.24 2.26 2.47
N LEU A 23 0.07 2.34 2.76
CA LEU A 23 0.86 3.57 2.60
C LEU A 23 0.86 4.07 1.14
N GLY A 24 0.66 3.16 0.19
CA GLY A 24 0.44 3.51 -1.22
C GLY A 24 -0.74 4.45 -1.44
N ASN A 25 -1.82 4.29 -0.68
CA ASN A 25 -3.05 5.10 -0.81
C ASN A 25 -3.05 6.30 0.12
N LEU A 26 -2.51 6.17 1.33
CA LEU A 26 -2.58 7.23 2.34
C LEU A 26 -1.45 8.26 2.23
N TRP A 27 -0.26 7.85 1.77
CA TRP A 27 0.92 8.71 1.69
C TRP A 27 1.35 8.96 0.24
N ARG A 28 1.64 7.88 -0.50
CA ARG A 28 2.22 8.01 -1.85
C ARG A 28 1.23 8.58 -2.86
N PHE A 29 -0.03 8.14 -2.84
CA PHE A 29 -1.04 8.60 -3.78
C PHE A 29 -1.31 10.11 -3.69
N PRO A 30 -1.61 10.70 -2.50
CA PRO A 30 -1.82 12.14 -2.40
C PRO A 30 -0.58 12.95 -2.81
N TYR A 31 0.61 12.48 -2.46
CA TYR A 31 1.87 13.11 -2.88
C TYR A 31 2.01 13.15 -4.41
N LEU A 32 1.77 12.03 -5.09
CA LEU A 32 1.86 11.95 -6.54
C LEU A 32 0.75 12.78 -7.21
N VAL A 33 -0.48 12.74 -6.71
CA VAL A 33 -1.58 13.58 -7.20
C VAL A 33 -1.20 15.07 -7.08
N GLY A 34 -0.64 15.47 -5.93
CA GLY A 34 -0.18 16.84 -5.67
C GLY A 34 0.89 17.31 -6.67
N GLN A 35 1.87 16.47 -6.98
CA GLN A 35 2.98 16.82 -7.87
C GLN A 35 2.66 16.69 -9.37
N ASN A 36 1.67 15.88 -9.75
CA ASN A 36 1.44 15.49 -11.14
C ASN A 36 0.14 16.06 -11.75
N GLY A 37 -0.36 17.18 -11.22
CA GLY A 37 -1.50 17.89 -11.84
C GLY A 37 -2.89 17.41 -11.41
N GLY A 38 -3.01 16.84 -10.21
CA GLY A 38 -4.30 16.62 -9.55
C GLY A 38 -5.21 15.66 -10.32
N ALA A 39 -6.40 16.14 -10.67
CA ALA A 39 -7.43 15.39 -11.38
C ALA A 39 -6.95 14.72 -12.69
N ALA A 40 -6.05 15.35 -13.45
CA ALA A 40 -5.54 14.76 -14.70
C ALA A 40 -4.72 13.47 -14.44
N PHE A 41 -3.86 13.47 -13.41
CA PHE A 41 -3.14 12.28 -12.97
C PHE A 41 -4.10 11.19 -12.50
N ILE A 42 -5.16 11.55 -11.75
CA ILE A 42 -6.16 10.59 -11.25
C ILE A 42 -6.83 9.87 -12.42
N LEU A 43 -7.21 10.58 -13.49
CA LEU A 43 -7.84 9.96 -14.66
C LEU A 43 -6.92 8.96 -15.35
N VAL A 44 -5.65 9.31 -15.56
CA VAL A 44 -4.65 8.39 -16.16
C VAL A 44 -4.41 7.17 -15.26
N TYR A 45 -4.28 7.39 -13.95
CA TYR A 45 -4.16 6.34 -12.96
C TYR A 45 -5.36 5.38 -13.00
N LEU A 46 -6.60 5.90 -13.02
CA LEU A 46 -7.81 5.09 -13.09
C LEU A 46 -7.91 4.30 -14.40
N ALA A 47 -7.49 4.88 -15.52
CA ALA A 47 -7.42 4.17 -16.79
C ALA A 47 -6.47 2.96 -16.70
N PHE A 48 -5.28 3.12 -16.12
CA PHE A 48 -4.36 1.99 -15.90
C PHE A 48 -4.92 0.95 -14.92
N VAL A 49 -5.58 1.40 -13.84
CA VAL A 49 -6.22 0.50 -12.88
C VAL A 49 -7.25 -0.39 -13.58
N LEU A 50 -8.14 0.19 -14.39
CA LEU A 50 -9.23 -0.52 -15.03
C LEU A 50 -8.77 -1.39 -16.21
N ILE A 51 -7.89 -0.87 -17.06
CA ILE A 51 -7.53 -1.50 -18.34
C ILE A 51 -6.39 -2.51 -18.18
N ILE A 52 -5.44 -2.24 -17.27
CA ILE A 52 -4.22 -3.04 -17.12
C ILE A 52 -4.23 -3.80 -15.81
N CYS A 53 -4.37 -3.10 -14.69
CA CYS A 53 -4.16 -3.70 -13.38
C CYS A 53 -5.27 -4.68 -13.01
N LEU A 54 -6.52 -4.39 -13.31
CA LEU A 54 -7.65 -5.27 -13.00
C LEU A 54 -7.54 -6.63 -13.72
N PRO A 55 -7.31 -6.71 -15.05
CA PRO A 55 -7.04 -7.99 -15.72
C PRO A 55 -5.85 -8.76 -15.14
N ILE A 56 -4.76 -8.06 -14.81
CA ILE A 56 -3.58 -8.69 -14.20
C ILE A 56 -3.90 -9.22 -12.80
N ALA A 57 -4.63 -8.46 -11.98
CA ALA A 57 -5.04 -8.88 -10.64
C ALA A 57 -5.86 -10.17 -10.67
N VAL A 58 -6.83 -10.25 -11.59
CA VAL A 58 -7.64 -11.45 -11.82
C VAL A 58 -6.75 -12.62 -12.27
N SER A 59 -5.79 -12.37 -13.17
CA SER A 59 -4.85 -13.39 -13.66
C SER A 59 -3.97 -13.95 -12.54
N GLU A 60 -3.39 -13.09 -11.70
CA GLU A 60 -2.60 -13.51 -10.54
C GLU A 60 -3.43 -14.36 -9.56
N PHE A 61 -4.67 -13.95 -9.29
CA PHE A 61 -5.58 -14.72 -8.45
C PHE A 61 -5.89 -16.10 -9.01
N ILE A 62 -6.14 -16.21 -10.32
CA ILE A 62 -6.41 -17.48 -11.00
C ILE A 62 -5.18 -18.39 -10.91
N ILE A 63 -3.98 -17.85 -11.12
CA ILE A 63 -2.71 -18.61 -11.02
C ILE A 63 -2.52 -19.15 -9.60
N GLY A 64 -2.71 -18.31 -8.58
CA GLY A 64 -2.63 -18.71 -7.17
C GLY A 64 -3.59 -19.84 -6.84
N ARG A 65 -4.89 -19.62 -7.09
CA ARG A 65 -5.96 -20.59 -6.79
C ARG A 65 -5.78 -21.93 -7.49
N ARG A 66 -5.32 -21.92 -8.74
CA ARG A 66 -5.11 -23.15 -9.54
C ARG A 66 -3.91 -23.95 -9.05
N THR A 67 -2.84 -23.27 -8.66
CA THR A 67 -1.57 -23.94 -8.30
C THR A 67 -1.45 -24.26 -6.83
N ARG A 68 -2.16 -23.52 -5.97
CA ARG A 68 -2.02 -23.53 -4.50
C ARG A 68 -0.55 -23.62 -4.09
N ALA A 69 0.27 -22.74 -4.65
CA ALA A 69 1.71 -22.70 -4.47
C ALA A 69 2.20 -21.26 -4.25
N ASN A 70 3.43 -21.08 -3.79
CA ASN A 70 4.05 -19.74 -3.79
C ASN A 70 4.31 -19.27 -5.24
N THR A 71 4.56 -17.97 -5.42
CA THR A 71 4.75 -17.34 -6.73
C THR A 71 5.70 -18.10 -7.66
N VAL A 72 6.90 -18.43 -7.20
CA VAL A 72 7.91 -19.12 -8.04
C VAL A 72 7.43 -20.52 -8.41
N LYS A 73 6.92 -21.28 -7.43
CA LYS A 73 6.46 -22.65 -7.64
C LYS A 73 5.20 -22.71 -8.50
N ALA A 74 4.33 -21.69 -8.44
CA ALA A 74 3.14 -21.60 -9.27
C ALA A 74 3.49 -21.62 -10.77
N PHE A 75 4.47 -20.81 -11.18
CA PHE A 75 4.95 -20.82 -12.57
C PHE A 75 5.62 -22.15 -12.96
N GLN A 76 6.36 -22.79 -12.05
CA GLN A 76 6.95 -24.11 -12.31
C GLN A 76 5.89 -25.22 -12.50
N ILE A 77 4.73 -25.10 -11.83
CA ILE A 77 3.63 -26.05 -11.96
C ILE A 77 2.90 -25.85 -13.30
N LEU A 78 2.58 -24.60 -13.65
CA LEU A 78 1.80 -24.30 -14.86
C LEU A 78 2.61 -24.43 -16.15
N ALA A 79 3.91 -24.13 -16.11
CA ALA A 79 4.79 -24.17 -17.26
C ALA A 79 6.12 -24.86 -16.89
N PRO A 80 6.11 -26.18 -16.65
CA PRO A 80 7.33 -26.91 -16.26
C PRO A 80 8.39 -26.84 -17.37
N ARG A 81 9.68 -26.75 -16.96
CA ARG A 81 10.85 -26.66 -17.85
C ARG A 81 10.88 -25.45 -18.80
N THR A 82 10.15 -24.39 -18.45
CA THR A 82 10.17 -23.12 -19.19
C THR A 82 10.85 -22.02 -18.35
N PRO A 83 11.28 -20.90 -18.96
CA PRO A 83 11.85 -19.78 -18.21
C PRO A 83 10.82 -18.98 -17.39
N TRP A 84 9.52 -19.31 -17.44
CA TRP A 84 8.45 -18.54 -16.77
C TRP A 84 8.62 -18.44 -15.25
N SER A 85 9.33 -19.39 -14.61
CA SER A 85 9.66 -19.28 -13.18
C SER A 85 10.56 -18.08 -12.84
N ALA A 86 11.30 -17.54 -13.81
CA ALA A 86 12.10 -16.34 -13.64
C ALA A 86 11.22 -15.12 -13.29
N ILE A 87 10.01 -15.03 -13.86
CA ILE A 87 9.06 -13.94 -13.52
C ILE A 87 8.67 -14.01 -12.04
N GLY A 88 8.44 -15.22 -11.52
CA GLY A 88 8.16 -15.38 -10.10
C GLY A 88 9.32 -14.95 -9.21
N VAL A 89 10.56 -15.19 -9.63
CA VAL A 89 11.76 -14.74 -8.90
C VAL A 89 11.88 -13.21 -8.94
N VAL A 90 11.68 -12.60 -10.11
CA VAL A 90 11.66 -11.13 -10.25
C VAL A 90 10.59 -10.52 -9.35
N GLY A 91 9.40 -11.13 -9.28
CA GLY A 91 8.34 -10.69 -8.38
C GLY A 91 8.73 -10.72 -6.90
N VAL A 92 9.42 -11.79 -6.46
CA VAL A 92 9.93 -11.90 -5.08
C VAL A 92 11.01 -10.85 -4.80
N ILE A 93 11.91 -10.61 -5.75
CA ILE A 93 12.92 -9.53 -5.62
C ILE A 93 12.22 -8.17 -5.51
N ALA A 94 11.22 -7.90 -6.35
CA ALA A 94 10.45 -6.66 -6.30
C ALA A 94 9.73 -6.49 -4.95
N ALA A 95 9.09 -7.55 -4.43
CA ALA A 95 8.46 -7.53 -3.10
C ALA A 95 9.47 -7.21 -2.00
N PHE A 96 10.67 -7.82 -2.05
CA PHE A 96 11.74 -7.57 -1.08
C PHE A 96 12.27 -6.14 -1.17
N SER A 97 12.50 -5.62 -2.38
CA SER A 97 12.92 -4.23 -2.61
C SER A 97 11.89 -3.22 -2.12
N ILE A 98 10.60 -3.52 -2.31
CA ILE A 98 9.52 -2.67 -1.80
C ILE A 98 9.51 -2.69 -0.26
N LEU A 99 9.59 -3.87 0.34
CA LEU A 99 9.60 -4.02 1.79
C LEU A 99 10.73 -3.21 2.47
N ALA A 100 11.90 -3.12 1.83
CA ALA A 100 13.04 -2.38 2.36
C ALA A 100 12.73 -0.90 2.65
N PHE A 101 12.07 -0.19 1.74
CA PHE A 101 11.68 1.20 2.03
C PHE A 101 10.32 1.31 2.72
N TYR A 102 9.41 0.35 2.49
CA TYR A 102 8.07 0.37 3.08
C TYR A 102 8.14 0.27 4.61
N THR A 103 9.08 -0.52 5.13
CA THR A 103 9.31 -0.66 6.58
C THR A 103 9.82 0.63 7.22
N VAL A 104 10.60 1.44 6.49
CA VAL A 104 11.08 2.74 6.97
C VAL A 104 9.90 3.72 7.13
N VAL A 105 9.04 3.82 6.12
CA VAL A 105 7.81 4.65 6.19
C VAL A 105 6.84 4.12 7.25
N GLY A 106 6.76 2.80 7.42
CA GLY A 106 6.05 2.16 8.53
C GLY A 106 6.61 2.59 9.89
N GLY A 107 7.93 2.67 10.03
CA GLY A 107 8.60 3.21 11.21
C GLY A 107 8.23 4.68 11.49
N TRP A 108 8.18 5.52 10.46
CA TRP A 108 7.72 6.91 10.60
C TRP A 108 6.31 6.97 11.18
N THR A 109 5.42 6.10 10.68
CA THR A 109 4.04 6.01 11.14
C THR A 109 3.97 5.60 12.62
N MET A 110 4.82 4.67 13.06
CA MET A 110 4.89 4.25 14.47
C MET A 110 5.41 5.37 15.40
N ASP A 111 6.41 6.14 14.98
CA ASP A 111 6.89 7.31 15.72
C ASP A 111 5.79 8.37 15.88
N TYR A 112 5.06 8.67 14.80
CA TYR A 112 3.94 9.61 14.81
C TYR A 112 2.79 9.13 15.68
N LEU A 113 2.47 7.83 15.65
CA LEU A 113 1.48 7.23 16.54
C LEU A 113 1.88 7.42 18.01
N PHE A 114 3.13 7.11 18.35
CA PHE A 114 3.64 7.27 19.71
C PHE A 114 3.59 8.74 20.18
N ARG A 115 4.03 9.67 19.33
CA ARG A 115 3.95 11.12 19.61
C ARG A 115 2.52 11.62 19.80
N SER A 116 1.57 11.05 19.06
CA SER A 116 0.15 11.39 19.18
C SER A 116 -0.41 10.95 20.55
N ILE A 117 -0.02 9.76 21.02
CA ILE A 117 -0.44 9.21 22.30
C ILE A 117 0.08 10.06 23.48
N ILE A 118 1.32 10.54 23.40
CA ILE A 118 1.91 11.43 24.44
C ILE A 118 1.53 12.90 24.26
N HIS A 119 0.52 13.21 23.44
CA HIS A 119 -0.03 14.56 23.22
C HIS A 119 0.99 15.60 22.72
N LEU A 120 2.00 15.18 21.98
CA LEU A 120 3.06 16.07 21.48
C LEU A 120 2.59 17.06 20.40
N PHE A 121 1.39 16.86 19.84
CA PHE A 121 0.79 17.70 18.78
C PHE A 121 -0.27 18.68 19.30
N SER A 122 -0.36 18.90 20.62
CA SER A 122 -1.45 19.67 21.24
C SER A 122 -1.48 21.17 20.89
N LYS A 123 -0.38 21.72 20.37
CA LYS A 123 -0.29 23.09 19.84
C LYS A 123 0.46 23.06 18.50
N PRO A 124 -0.22 22.70 17.40
CA PRO A 124 0.44 22.53 16.12
C PRO A 124 0.79 23.91 15.55
N ASP A 125 2.09 24.17 15.43
CA ASP A 125 2.63 25.20 14.56
C ASP A 125 3.28 24.53 13.33
N ILE A 126 3.09 25.08 12.14
CA ILE A 126 3.56 24.45 10.88
C ILE A 126 5.08 24.27 10.91
N SER A 127 5.81 25.30 11.36
CA SER A 127 7.27 25.24 11.45
C SER A 127 7.74 24.16 12.45
N SER A 128 7.01 24.00 13.55
CA SER A 128 7.25 22.93 14.51
C SER A 128 7.02 21.54 13.91
N LEU A 129 5.95 21.35 13.13
CA LEU A 129 5.65 20.06 12.50
C LEU A 129 6.71 19.67 11.47
N GLU A 130 7.16 20.62 10.64
CA GLU A 130 8.24 20.41 9.67
C GLU A 130 9.57 20.09 10.35
N SER A 131 9.92 20.83 11.41
CA SER A 131 11.12 20.58 12.20
C SER A 131 11.09 19.20 12.87
N GLN A 132 9.93 18.80 13.41
CA GLN A 132 9.75 17.49 14.02
C GLN A 132 9.91 16.35 13.00
N PHE A 133 9.35 16.50 11.80
CA PHE A 133 9.55 15.54 10.70
C PHE A 133 11.01 15.49 10.27
N THR A 134 11.64 16.65 10.04
CA THR A 134 13.03 16.75 9.62
C THR A 134 13.97 16.11 10.64
N THR A 135 13.76 16.38 11.93
CA THR A 135 14.53 15.75 13.02
C THR A 135 14.29 14.25 13.07
N MET A 136 13.07 13.79 12.80
CA MET A 136 12.74 12.38 12.74
C MET A 136 13.57 11.70 11.65
N VAL A 137 13.53 12.19 10.41
CA VAL A 137 14.17 11.52 9.25
C VAL A 137 15.68 11.70 9.17
N THR A 138 16.23 12.78 9.74
CA THR A 138 17.68 13.06 9.74
C THR A 138 18.41 12.49 10.97
N SER A 139 17.68 12.09 12.01
CA SER A 139 18.29 11.46 13.19
C SER A 139 18.96 10.14 12.81
N PRO A 140 20.20 9.87 13.27
CA PRO A 140 20.93 8.66 12.91
C PRO A 140 20.30 7.38 13.48
N VAL A 141 19.58 7.47 14.60
CA VAL A 141 19.10 6.29 15.35
C VAL A 141 17.58 6.17 15.32
N ARG A 142 16.86 7.30 15.38
CA ARG A 142 15.40 7.28 15.61
C ARG A 142 14.61 6.56 14.51
N PRO A 143 14.84 6.78 13.21
CA PRO A 143 14.17 6.01 12.15
C PRO A 143 14.47 4.52 12.21
N ILE A 144 15.71 4.15 12.54
CA ILE A 144 16.15 2.75 12.61
C ILE A 144 15.40 2.02 13.70
N VAL A 145 15.33 2.60 14.91
CA VAL A 145 14.61 2.00 16.05
C VAL A 145 13.15 1.76 15.68
N TRP A 146 12.45 2.75 15.13
CA TRP A 146 11.04 2.60 14.77
C TRP A 146 10.82 1.66 13.58
N THR A 147 11.77 1.59 12.64
CA THR A 147 11.74 0.61 11.56
C THR A 147 11.84 -0.81 12.11
N VAL A 148 12.76 -1.05 13.06
CA VAL A 148 12.89 -2.35 13.73
C VAL A 148 11.61 -2.70 14.49
N VAL A 149 11.02 -1.76 15.22
CA VAL A 149 9.73 -1.95 15.91
C VAL A 149 8.63 -2.34 14.92
N PHE A 150 8.53 -1.64 13.78
CA PHE A 150 7.55 -1.94 12.73
C PHE A 150 7.76 -3.33 12.11
N VAL A 151 9.01 -3.71 11.84
CA VAL A 151 9.38 -5.02 11.30
C VAL A 151 9.04 -6.13 12.29
N LEU A 152 9.36 -5.96 13.58
CA LEU A 152 9.05 -6.95 14.62
C LEU A 152 7.53 -7.15 14.75
N PHE A 153 6.77 -6.05 14.74
CA PHE A 153 5.30 -6.12 14.76
C PHE A 153 4.76 -6.84 13.52
N SER A 154 5.25 -6.50 12.32
CA SER A 154 4.85 -7.16 11.07
C SER A 154 5.20 -8.65 11.07
N ALA A 155 6.40 -9.00 11.52
CA ALA A 155 6.86 -10.38 11.64
C ALA A 155 6.00 -11.17 12.64
N PHE A 156 5.62 -10.57 13.76
CA PHE A 156 4.71 -11.19 14.73
C PHE A 156 3.38 -11.58 14.08
N ILE A 157 2.77 -10.71 13.28
CA ILE A 157 1.52 -10.99 12.58
C ILE A 157 1.69 -12.15 11.58
N VAL A 158 2.79 -12.16 10.82
CA VAL A 158 3.09 -13.23 9.85
C VAL A 158 3.35 -14.56 10.55
N MET A 159 4.08 -14.56 11.68
CA MET A 159 4.34 -15.76 12.48
C MET A 159 3.07 -16.36 13.09
N CYS A 160 2.03 -15.54 13.33
CA CYS A 160 0.72 -16.02 13.76
C CYS A 160 -0.05 -16.81 12.67
N GLY A 161 0.45 -16.84 11.43
CA GLY A 161 -0.17 -17.54 10.30
C GLY A 161 -1.30 -16.75 9.64
N ILE A 162 -1.99 -17.40 8.71
CA ILE A 162 -3.04 -16.78 7.87
C ILE A 162 -4.29 -16.52 8.71
N LYS A 163 -4.87 -17.56 9.33
CA LYS A 163 -6.15 -17.40 10.05
C LYS A 163 -6.03 -16.54 11.31
N LYS A 164 -5.03 -16.83 12.15
CA LYS A 164 -4.87 -16.17 13.46
C LYS A 164 -4.09 -14.85 13.38
N GLY A 165 -3.30 -14.65 12.34
CA GLY A 165 -2.58 -13.41 12.05
C GLY A 165 -3.33 -12.59 11.00
N ILE A 166 -2.91 -12.75 9.74
CA ILE A 166 -3.29 -11.88 8.61
C ILE A 166 -4.81 -11.65 8.54
N GLU A 167 -5.61 -12.72 8.54
CA GLU A 167 -7.05 -12.63 8.40
C GLU A 167 -7.71 -11.95 9.60
N LYS A 168 -7.37 -12.37 10.83
CA LYS A 168 -7.95 -11.84 12.07
C LYS A 168 -7.74 -10.33 12.17
N TYR A 169 -6.51 -9.87 11.97
CA TYR A 169 -6.19 -8.44 12.10
C TYR A 169 -6.74 -7.64 10.93
N SER A 170 -6.67 -8.14 9.69
CA SER A 170 -7.25 -7.43 8.53
C SER A 170 -8.76 -7.24 8.71
N ARG A 171 -9.48 -8.24 9.25
CA ARG A 171 -10.93 -8.17 9.51
C ARG A 171 -11.34 -7.03 10.45
N ILE A 172 -10.47 -6.67 11.39
CA ILE A 172 -10.73 -5.62 12.38
C ILE A 172 -10.20 -4.28 11.90
N MET A 173 -8.96 -4.25 11.40
CA MET A 173 -8.27 -3.01 11.08
C MET A 173 -8.81 -2.35 9.81
N MET A 174 -9.28 -3.12 8.83
CA MET A 174 -9.79 -2.54 7.58
C MET A 174 -11.06 -1.70 7.75
N PRO A 175 -12.13 -2.18 8.42
CA PRO A 175 -13.29 -1.34 8.72
C PRO A 175 -12.93 -0.11 9.58
N PHE A 176 -12.04 -0.29 10.55
CA PHE A 176 -11.58 0.80 11.42
C PHE A 176 -10.85 1.89 10.62
N LEU A 177 -9.91 1.50 9.74
CA LEU A 177 -9.21 2.42 8.87
C LEU A 177 -10.18 3.17 7.95
N PHE A 178 -11.13 2.46 7.34
CA PHE A 178 -12.14 3.08 6.48
C PHE A 178 -12.94 4.15 7.24
N LEU A 179 -13.41 3.83 8.46
CA LEU A 179 -14.14 4.77 9.30
C LEU A 179 -13.29 6.01 9.64
N MET A 180 -12.02 5.83 10.01
CA MET A 180 -11.11 6.95 10.28
C MET A 180 -10.93 7.85 9.06
N VAL A 181 -10.74 7.27 7.87
CA VAL A 181 -10.60 8.04 6.63
C VAL A 181 -11.86 8.84 6.32
N VAL A 182 -13.05 8.26 6.51
CA VAL A 182 -14.32 8.98 6.33
C VAL A 182 -14.45 10.15 7.30
N ILE A 183 -14.13 9.95 8.58
CA ILE A 183 -14.16 11.02 9.59
C ILE A 183 -13.21 12.15 9.21
N LEU A 184 -11.98 11.82 8.82
CA LEU A 184 -10.98 12.81 8.39
C LEU A 184 -11.40 13.53 7.11
N MET A 185 -12.02 12.83 6.16
CA MET A 185 -12.57 13.42 4.94
C MET A 185 -13.65 14.46 5.28
N VAL A 186 -14.63 14.10 6.11
CA VAL A 186 -15.69 15.04 6.54
C VAL A 186 -15.06 16.23 7.24
N ARG A 187 -14.10 16.01 8.15
CA ARG A 187 -13.41 17.13 8.82
C ARG A 187 -12.68 18.03 7.83
N SER A 188 -11.96 17.45 6.87
CA SER A 188 -11.23 18.18 5.83
C SER A 188 -12.15 19.09 5.00
N LEU A 189 -13.35 18.60 4.65
CA LEU A 189 -14.35 19.37 3.91
C LEU A 189 -14.93 20.56 4.69
N THR A 190 -14.87 20.52 6.03
CA THR A 190 -15.34 21.63 6.90
C THR A 190 -14.27 22.68 7.19
N LEU A 191 -13.02 22.46 6.77
CA LEU A 191 -11.94 23.41 7.00
C LEU A 191 -11.97 24.56 5.97
N PRO A 192 -11.56 25.77 6.35
CA PRO A 192 -11.38 26.87 5.39
C PRO A 192 -10.42 26.48 4.26
N GLY A 193 -10.80 26.77 3.01
CA GLY A 193 -9.99 26.45 1.83
C GLY A 193 -10.26 25.09 1.20
N ALA A 194 -11.22 24.31 1.72
CA ALA A 194 -11.61 23.02 1.16
C ALA A 194 -12.04 23.12 -0.31
N GLU A 195 -12.65 24.22 -0.72
CA GLU A 195 -13.10 24.46 -2.09
C GLU A 195 -11.95 24.41 -3.11
N LYS A 196 -10.76 24.88 -2.74
CA LYS A 196 -9.56 24.83 -3.58
C LYS A 196 -9.04 23.39 -3.71
N GLY A 197 -9.04 22.65 -2.61
CA GLY A 197 -8.67 21.24 -2.59
C GLY A 197 -9.61 20.38 -3.46
N ILE A 198 -10.92 20.61 -3.35
CA ILE A 198 -11.92 19.94 -4.19
C ILE A 198 -11.68 20.29 -5.66
N ALA A 199 -11.56 21.57 -5.99
CA ALA A 199 -11.32 22.01 -7.37
C ALA A 199 -10.07 21.34 -7.97
N PHE A 200 -8.98 21.22 -7.20
CA PHE A 200 -7.77 20.53 -7.63
C PHE A 200 -7.97 19.03 -7.92
N LEU A 201 -8.85 18.36 -7.16
CA LEU A 201 -9.12 16.93 -7.32
C LEU A 201 -10.16 16.61 -8.41
N VAL A 202 -11.00 17.58 -8.81
CA VAL A 202 -12.09 17.35 -9.77
C VAL A 202 -11.94 18.06 -11.12
N LYS A 203 -11.12 19.12 -11.23
CA LYS A 203 -10.92 19.85 -12.49
C LYS A 203 -9.63 19.39 -13.18
N PRO A 204 -9.69 18.52 -14.21
CA PRO A 204 -8.50 18.03 -14.89
C PRO A 204 -7.84 19.13 -15.72
N ASP A 205 -6.54 19.32 -15.50
CA ASP A 205 -5.68 20.12 -16.37
C ASP A 205 -4.81 19.18 -17.21
N PHE A 206 -5.29 18.86 -18.42
CA PHE A 206 -4.59 17.96 -19.34
C PHE A 206 -3.25 18.51 -19.84
N SER A 207 -2.98 19.81 -19.70
CA SER A 207 -1.68 20.40 -20.06
C SER A 207 -0.54 19.89 -19.18
N LYS A 208 -0.86 19.36 -17.99
CA LYS A 208 0.11 18.77 -17.06
C LYS A 208 0.51 17.35 -17.45
N ILE A 209 -0.23 16.68 -18.34
CA ILE A 209 0.09 15.31 -18.74
C ILE A 209 1.33 15.31 -19.63
N ASN A 210 2.35 14.59 -19.18
CA ASN A 210 3.55 14.29 -19.95
C ASN A 210 3.98 12.84 -19.68
N THR A 211 5.04 12.39 -20.35
CA THR A 211 5.54 11.01 -20.22
C THR A 211 5.87 10.63 -18.77
N SER A 212 6.36 11.57 -17.96
CA SER A 212 6.66 11.35 -16.54
C SER A 212 5.38 11.11 -15.72
N VAL A 213 4.35 11.93 -15.94
CA VAL A 213 3.03 11.77 -15.29
C VAL A 213 2.40 10.42 -15.63
N ILE A 214 2.47 10.01 -16.89
CA ILE A 214 1.95 8.71 -17.35
C ILE A 214 2.71 7.56 -16.68
N LEU A 215 4.04 7.61 -16.65
CA LEU A 215 4.86 6.59 -16.01
C LEU A 215 4.64 6.54 -14.49
N ALA A 216 4.50 7.70 -13.84
CA ALA A 216 4.20 7.81 -12.42
C ALA A 216 2.81 7.22 -12.10
N ALA A 217 1.81 7.48 -12.94
CA ALA A 217 0.46 6.94 -12.78
C ALA A 217 0.44 5.41 -12.94
N LEU A 218 1.16 4.88 -13.95
CA LEU A 218 1.32 3.43 -14.14
C LEU A 218 2.01 2.78 -12.94
N GLY A 219 3.14 3.35 -12.50
CA GLY A 219 3.88 2.85 -11.34
C GLY A 219 3.08 2.94 -10.04
N GLN A 220 2.21 3.95 -9.90
CA GLN A 220 1.28 4.04 -8.78
C GLN A 220 0.15 3.01 -8.84
N ALA A 221 -0.38 2.71 -10.03
CA ALA A 221 -1.41 1.70 -10.23
C ALA A 221 -0.92 0.29 -9.83
N PHE A 222 0.26 -0.12 -10.30
CA PHE A 222 0.87 -1.40 -9.92
C PHE A 222 1.18 -1.48 -8.43
N PHE A 223 1.78 -0.42 -7.86
CA PHE A 223 2.11 -0.37 -6.44
C PHE A 223 0.87 -0.45 -5.55
N SER A 224 -0.18 0.29 -5.89
CA SER A 224 -1.42 0.37 -5.11
C SER A 224 -2.22 -0.93 -5.08
N LEU A 225 -2.01 -1.84 -6.02
CA LEU A 225 -2.74 -3.12 -6.09
C LEU A 225 -1.85 -4.32 -5.76
N SER A 226 -0.62 -4.08 -5.29
CA SER A 226 0.38 -5.11 -5.00
C SER A 226 0.65 -6.05 -6.19
N LEU A 227 0.62 -5.52 -7.42
CA LEU A 227 0.69 -6.30 -8.65
C LEU A 227 2.11 -6.52 -9.14
N GLY A 228 2.33 -7.65 -9.82
CA GLY A 228 3.61 -8.01 -10.44
C GLY A 228 4.66 -8.52 -9.45
N MET A 229 4.36 -8.51 -8.14
CA MET A 229 5.24 -9.03 -7.09
C MET A 229 4.78 -10.38 -6.52
N GLY A 230 3.67 -10.93 -7.05
CA GLY A 230 3.18 -12.26 -6.68
C GLY A 230 2.44 -12.33 -5.35
N CYS A 231 2.08 -11.19 -4.75
CA CYS A 231 1.26 -11.14 -3.55
C CYS A 231 -0.10 -11.80 -3.78
N LEU A 232 -0.79 -11.48 -4.88
CA LEU A 232 -2.11 -12.05 -5.17
C LEU A 232 -2.03 -13.52 -5.59
N ILE A 233 -0.94 -13.95 -6.24
CA ILE A 233 -0.66 -15.37 -6.48
C ILE A 233 -0.51 -16.13 -5.15
N THR A 234 0.13 -15.51 -4.15
CA THR A 234 0.34 -16.16 -2.85
C THR A 234 -0.93 -16.20 -2.00
N TYR A 235 -1.80 -15.20 -2.11
CA TYR A 235 -3.08 -15.12 -1.41
C TYR A 235 -4.18 -16.00 -2.05
N GLY A 236 -4.14 -16.18 -3.38
CA GLY A 236 -5.02 -17.07 -4.13
C GLY A 236 -4.74 -18.55 -3.86
#